data_AF-A0A7K2VR56-F1
#
_entry.id   AF-A0A7K2VR56-F1
#
_cell.length_a   1.000
_cell.length_b   1.000
_cell.length_c   1.000
_cell.angle_alpha   90.00
_cell.angle_beta   90.00
_cell.angle_gamma   90.00
#
_symmetry.space_group_name_H-M   'P 1'
#
loop_
_entity.id
_entity.type
_entity.pdbx_description
1 polymer ?
#
loop_
_entity_poly.entity_id
_entity_poly.type
_entity_poly.pdbx_seq_one_letter_code
_entity_poly.pdbx_strand_id
1 'polypeptide(L)'
;MVRAGVSEALRRALMTTAPVTIHRDISQASAAVTVEGTATGVVGGNLDAIRTEAGAGLPSLKGAILFLEHQRGTGLGEVDRALTQLTRTGAMEGLCGVALGQFLGFDQDVGDSTLGGWGIADVLRDRLTRLGVPVLGGLPAGHGLHPPTIPLGTQATMDTAEGTLMVQPAVV
;
A
#
# COMPACT_ATOMS: atom_id res chain seq x y z
N MET A 1 -19.01 -17.61 7.38
CA MET A 1 -19.51 -16.57 8.32
C MET A 1 -18.83 -15.26 7.96
N VAL A 2 -19.49 -14.39 7.20
CA VAL A 2 -18.93 -13.05 6.89
C VAL A 2 -18.82 -12.30 8.21
N ARG A 3 -17.58 -12.00 8.65
CA ARG A 3 -17.33 -11.36 9.94
C ARG A 3 -17.97 -9.97 9.93
N ALA A 4 -18.81 -9.67 10.92
CA ALA A 4 -19.69 -8.50 10.96
C ALA A 4 -19.01 -7.15 10.64
N GLY A 5 -17.72 -6.99 10.96
CA GLY A 5 -16.97 -5.76 10.67
C GLY A 5 -16.64 -5.51 9.20
N VAL A 6 -16.39 -6.55 8.39
CA VAL A 6 -16.00 -6.39 6.97
C VAL A 6 -17.22 -6.06 6.11
N SER A 7 -18.33 -6.75 6.35
CA SER A 7 -19.61 -6.45 5.70
C SER A 7 -20.06 -5.02 5.99
N GLU A 8 -19.87 -4.56 7.23
CA GLU A 8 -20.22 -3.21 7.63
C GLU A 8 -19.30 -2.15 7.02
N ALA A 9 -17.99 -2.42 6.93
CA ALA A 9 -17.04 -1.53 6.24
C ALA A 9 -17.41 -1.35 4.75
N LEU A 10 -17.76 -2.44 4.07
CA LEU A 10 -18.24 -2.41 2.69
C LEU A 10 -19.57 -1.65 2.57
N ARG A 11 -20.53 -1.97 3.44
CA ARG A 11 -21.84 -1.29 3.47
C ARG A 11 -21.67 0.21 3.64
N ARG A 12 -20.81 0.66 4.57
CA ARG A 12 -20.52 2.08 4.78
C ARG A 12 -19.92 2.72 3.53
N ALA A 13 -18.92 2.08 2.91
CA ALA A 13 -18.28 2.61 1.71
C ALA A 13 -19.23 2.73 0.50
N LEU A 14 -20.25 1.86 0.41
CA LEU A 14 -21.22 1.86 -0.69
C LEU A 14 -22.49 2.65 -0.41
N MET A 15 -22.84 2.90 0.86
CA MET A 15 -24.15 3.47 1.24
C MET A 15 -24.03 4.81 1.97
N THR A 16 -22.83 5.40 2.01
CA THR A 16 -22.61 6.71 2.63
C THR A 16 -21.64 7.55 1.81
N THR A 17 -21.77 8.87 1.91
CA THR A 17 -20.85 9.86 1.30
C THR A 17 -19.73 10.29 2.26
N ALA A 18 -19.56 9.59 3.39
CA ALA A 18 -18.48 9.88 4.31
C ALA A 18 -17.14 9.39 3.74
N PRO A 19 -16.06 10.17 3.84
CA PRO A 19 -14.73 9.70 3.46
C PRO A 19 -14.26 8.56 4.37
N VAL A 20 -13.37 7.72 3.84
CA VAL A 20 -12.68 6.68 4.60
C VAL A 20 -11.30 7.20 4.97
N THR A 21 -11.05 7.41 6.26
CA THR A 21 -9.73 7.78 6.79
C THR A 21 -9.06 6.59 7.43
N ILE A 22 -7.84 6.31 7.00
CA ILE A 22 -6.99 5.25 7.53
C ILE A 22 -5.83 5.91 8.25
N HIS A 23 -5.69 5.60 9.54
CA HIS A 23 -4.57 6.06 10.36
C HIS A 23 -3.47 5.01 10.38
N ARG A 24 -2.23 5.47 10.31
CA ARG A 24 -1.05 4.65 10.48
C ARG A 24 -1.09 3.97 11.85
N ASP A 25 -0.75 2.69 11.85
CA ASP A 25 -0.50 1.87 13.01
C ASP A 25 0.98 1.48 13.02
N ILE A 26 1.69 1.91 14.07
CA ILE A 26 3.14 1.70 14.21
C ILE A 26 3.52 0.23 14.42
N SER A 27 2.55 -0.65 14.75
CA SER A 27 2.79 -2.09 14.90
C SER A 27 2.88 -2.83 13.56
N GLN A 28 2.46 -2.19 12.46
CA GLN A 28 2.52 -2.80 11.14
C GLN A 28 3.97 -2.90 10.65
N ALA A 29 4.32 -4.00 9.98
CA ALA A 29 5.68 -4.23 9.48
C ALA A 29 6.18 -3.14 8.51
N SER A 30 5.29 -2.52 7.73
CA SER A 30 5.62 -1.41 6.82
C SER A 30 5.78 -0.06 7.53
N ALA A 31 5.43 0.07 8.82
CA ALA A 31 5.39 1.35 9.51
C ALA A 31 6.75 2.05 9.58
N ALA A 32 7.88 1.32 9.57
CA ALA A 32 9.22 1.91 9.59
C ALA A 32 9.64 2.55 8.24
N VAL A 33 8.78 2.50 7.21
CA VAL A 33 9.04 3.07 5.89
C VAL A 33 8.22 4.35 5.76
N THR A 34 8.88 5.49 5.91
CA THR A 34 8.23 6.80 5.75
C THR A 34 9.17 7.79 5.08
N VAL A 35 8.65 8.54 4.11
CA VAL A 35 9.29 9.71 3.48
C VAL A 35 8.30 10.86 3.58
N GLU A 36 8.76 11.98 4.11
CA GLU A 36 7.89 13.13 4.41
C GLU A 36 7.24 13.74 3.17
N GLY A 37 6.00 14.17 3.33
CA GLY A 37 5.28 15.00 2.38
C GLY A 37 3.79 14.67 2.29
N THR A 38 3.14 15.31 1.33
CA THR A 38 1.72 15.14 1.06
C THR A 38 1.50 14.81 -0.41
N ALA A 39 0.48 14.00 -0.71
CA ALA A 39 0.13 13.63 -2.07
C ALA A 39 -1.38 13.47 -2.24
N THR A 40 -1.86 13.45 -3.49
CA THR A 40 -3.29 13.34 -3.80
C THR A 40 -3.60 12.32 -4.89
N GLY A 41 -4.82 11.77 -4.85
CA GLY A 41 -5.31 10.73 -5.75
C GLY A 41 -4.84 9.34 -5.31
N VAL A 42 -5.59 8.27 -5.60
CA VAL A 42 -5.20 6.91 -5.16
C VAL A 42 -5.56 5.85 -6.18
N VAL A 43 -4.62 4.94 -6.44
CA VAL A 43 -4.79 3.73 -7.24
C VAL A 43 -3.97 2.60 -6.61
N GLY A 44 -4.27 1.34 -6.90
CA GLY A 44 -3.41 0.23 -6.49
C GLY A 44 -4.17 -0.96 -5.92
N GLY A 45 -3.68 -1.50 -4.80
CA GLY A 45 -4.16 -2.74 -4.19
C GLY A 45 -3.05 -3.76 -4.03
N ASN A 46 -3.33 -5.00 -4.42
CA ASN A 46 -2.39 -6.11 -4.25
C ASN A 46 -1.16 -5.97 -5.17
N LEU A 47 0.04 -6.08 -4.60
CA LEU A 47 1.30 -5.94 -5.34
C LEU A 47 1.43 -6.92 -6.52
N ASP A 48 1.02 -8.17 -6.35
CA ASP A 48 1.13 -9.18 -7.41
C ASP A 48 0.13 -8.92 -8.54
N ALA A 49 -1.08 -8.44 -8.22
CA ALA A 49 -2.07 -8.05 -9.24
C ALA A 49 -1.53 -6.89 -10.08
N ILE A 50 -1.01 -5.85 -9.44
CA ILE A 50 -0.40 -4.68 -10.11
C ILE A 50 0.80 -5.10 -10.98
N ARG A 51 1.68 -5.95 -10.45
CA ARG A 51 2.83 -6.49 -11.20
C ARG A 51 2.39 -7.27 -12.43
N THR A 52 1.33 -8.09 -12.30
CA THR A 52 0.84 -8.94 -13.40
C THR A 52 0.33 -8.10 -14.57
N GLU A 53 -0.28 -6.96 -14.28
CA GLU A 53 -0.78 -6.04 -15.31
C GLU A 53 0.31 -5.17 -15.95
N ALA A 54 1.53 -5.15 -15.39
CA ALA A 54 2.62 -4.33 -15.91
C ALA A 54 3.04 -4.78 -17.33
N GLY A 55 2.73 -3.95 -18.31
CA GLY A 55 2.96 -4.25 -19.74
C GLY A 55 1.81 -4.98 -20.44
N ALA A 56 0.75 -5.36 -19.71
CA ALA A 56 -0.45 -5.98 -20.28
C ALA A 56 -1.64 -5.00 -20.33
N GLY A 57 -1.97 -4.37 -19.19
CA GLY A 57 -3.15 -3.53 -19.06
C GLY A 57 -3.11 -2.53 -17.90
N LEU A 58 -1.97 -2.40 -17.21
CA LEU A 58 -1.85 -1.50 -16.07
C LEU A 58 -2.14 -0.04 -16.51
N PRO A 59 -3.14 0.63 -15.91
CA PRO A 59 -3.41 2.04 -16.20
C PRO A 59 -2.21 2.90 -15.79
N SER A 60 -2.12 4.10 -16.38
CA SER A 60 -1.08 5.06 -15.98
C SER A 60 -1.19 5.37 -14.50
N LEU A 61 -0.08 5.25 -13.77
CA LEU A 61 0.01 5.61 -12.36
C LEU A 61 0.44 7.08 -12.16
N LYS A 62 0.63 7.83 -13.25
CA LYS A 62 1.14 9.20 -13.19
C LYS A 62 0.19 10.10 -12.40
N GLY A 63 0.74 10.83 -11.44
CA GLY A 63 0.02 11.77 -10.59
C GLY A 63 -0.82 11.12 -9.49
N ALA A 64 -0.72 9.79 -9.28
CA ALA A 64 -1.47 9.08 -8.25
C ALA A 64 -0.58 8.67 -7.07
N ILE A 65 -1.21 8.48 -5.91
CA ILE A 65 -0.66 7.69 -4.81
C ILE A 65 -0.85 6.22 -5.16
N LEU A 66 0.24 5.45 -5.18
CA LEU A 66 0.18 4.00 -5.34
C LEU A 66 -0.04 3.34 -3.97
N PHE A 67 -1.23 2.81 -3.74
CA PHE A 67 -1.52 1.96 -2.59
C PHE A 67 -1.02 0.53 -2.86
N LEU A 68 -0.16 -0.01 -1.99
CA LEU A 68 0.37 -1.37 -2.11
C LEU A 68 0.16 -2.17 -0.83
N GLU A 69 -0.31 -3.40 -0.99
CA GLU A 69 -0.39 -4.39 0.07
C GLU A 69 0.04 -5.76 -0.47
N HIS A 70 0.47 -6.66 0.42
CA HIS A 70 0.88 -8.00 0.02
C HIS A 70 0.78 -9.01 1.18
N GLN A 71 0.57 -10.27 0.83
CA GLN A 71 0.65 -11.39 1.76
C GLN A 71 1.77 -12.32 1.31
N ARG A 72 2.66 -12.68 2.24
CA ARG A 72 3.83 -13.51 1.95
C ARG A 72 3.41 -14.85 1.33
N GLY A 73 4.02 -15.17 0.19
CA GLY A 73 3.98 -16.49 -0.42
C GLY A 73 5.29 -17.24 -0.17
N THR A 74 6.38 -16.71 -0.71
CA THR A 74 7.70 -17.35 -0.74
C THR A 74 8.74 -16.65 0.13
N GLY A 75 8.65 -15.33 0.31
CA GLY A 75 9.59 -14.55 1.12
C GLY A 75 9.98 -13.22 0.48
N LEU A 76 10.93 -12.51 1.10
CA LEU A 76 11.30 -11.13 0.73
C LEU A 76 11.57 -10.90 -0.76
N GLY A 77 12.16 -11.89 -1.44
CA GLY A 77 12.50 -11.83 -2.85
C GLY A 77 11.30 -11.64 -3.79
N GLU A 78 10.08 -11.99 -3.36
CA GLU A 78 8.88 -11.79 -4.18
C GLU A 78 8.46 -10.32 -4.28
N VAL A 79 8.56 -9.60 -3.16
CA VAL A 79 8.29 -8.16 -3.08
C VAL A 79 9.41 -7.39 -3.79
N ASP A 80 10.66 -7.77 -3.54
CA ASP A 80 11.82 -7.18 -4.19
C ASP A 80 11.73 -7.23 -5.72
N ARG A 81 11.46 -8.43 -6.24
CA ARG A 81 11.34 -8.67 -7.68
C ARG A 81 10.13 -7.95 -8.27
N ALA A 82 9.00 -7.91 -7.56
CA ALA A 82 7.82 -7.20 -8.03
C ALA A 82 8.06 -5.70 -8.16
N LEU A 83 8.62 -5.06 -7.13
CA LEU A 83 8.95 -3.63 -7.16
C LEU A 83 10.04 -3.33 -8.19
N THR A 84 11.05 -4.18 -8.30
CA THR A 84 12.09 -4.04 -9.34
C THR A 84 11.51 -4.10 -10.75
N GLN A 85 10.57 -5.03 -11.01
CA GLN A 85 9.89 -5.11 -12.29
C GLN A 85 9.12 -3.83 -12.59
N LEU A 86 8.28 -3.35 -11.65
CA LEU A 86 7.50 -2.13 -11.81
C LEU A 86 8.37 -0.88 -12.05
N THR A 87 9.53 -0.79 -11.38
CA THR A 87 10.48 0.29 -11.64
C THR A 87 11.08 0.18 -13.03
N ARG A 88 11.57 -1.00 -13.41
CA ARG A 88 12.30 -1.20 -14.67
C ARG A 88 11.43 -1.11 -15.92
N THR A 89 10.13 -1.36 -15.80
CA THR A 89 9.18 -1.15 -16.90
C THR A 89 8.73 0.30 -17.05
N GLY A 90 9.15 1.20 -16.16
CA GLY A 90 8.69 2.59 -16.13
C GLY A 90 7.27 2.75 -15.57
N ALA A 91 6.64 1.68 -15.06
CA ALA A 91 5.24 1.72 -14.61
C ALA A 91 5.02 2.71 -13.46
N MET A 92 6.05 2.93 -12.63
CA MET A 92 6.02 3.85 -11.49
C MET A 92 6.48 5.28 -11.83
N GLU A 93 6.77 5.58 -13.09
CA GLU A 93 7.19 6.91 -13.50
C GLU A 93 6.07 7.94 -13.31
N GLY A 94 6.40 9.04 -12.64
CA GLY A 94 5.46 10.14 -12.40
C GLY A 94 4.44 9.88 -11.29
N LEU A 95 4.59 8.84 -10.47
CA LEU A 95 3.87 8.73 -9.19
C LEU A 95 4.03 10.01 -8.36
N CYS A 96 3.02 10.34 -7.54
CA CYS A 96 3.11 11.46 -6.61
C CYS A 96 3.24 11.02 -5.14
N GLY A 97 3.05 9.72 -4.85
CA GLY A 97 3.28 9.15 -3.52
C GLY A 97 3.08 7.64 -3.49
N VAL A 98 3.44 7.00 -2.38
CA VAL A 98 3.22 5.57 -2.13
C VAL A 98 2.60 5.37 -0.74
N ALA A 99 1.50 4.64 -0.67
CA ALA A 99 0.82 4.28 0.57
C ALA A 99 0.96 2.77 0.79
N LEU A 100 1.58 2.36 1.89
CA LEU A 100 1.85 0.94 2.17
C LEU A 100 0.83 0.43 3.20
N GLY A 101 0.01 -0.49 2.72
CA GLY A 101 -0.87 -1.30 3.53
C GLY A 101 -0.12 -2.38 4.30
N GLN A 102 -0.80 -3.49 4.52
CA GLN A 102 -0.29 -4.62 5.28
C GLN A 102 0.61 -5.51 4.40
N PHE A 103 1.74 -5.89 4.98
CA PHE A 103 2.66 -6.88 4.44
C PHE A 103 2.71 -8.07 5.39
N LEU A 104 1.73 -8.97 5.28
CA LEU A 104 1.52 -10.02 6.28
C LEU A 104 2.42 -11.24 6.06
N GLY A 105 2.85 -11.85 7.16
CA GLY A 105 3.63 -13.08 7.16
C GLY A 105 5.15 -12.87 7.05
N PHE A 106 5.61 -11.62 6.94
CA PHE A 106 7.03 -11.29 6.88
C PHE A 106 7.69 -11.10 8.25
N ASP A 107 6.93 -11.21 9.34
CA ASP A 107 7.42 -11.00 10.71
C ASP A 107 8.57 -11.96 11.08
N GLN A 108 8.51 -13.17 10.53
CA GLN A 108 9.51 -14.22 10.72
C GLN A 108 10.86 -13.94 10.05
N ASP A 109 10.91 -13.01 9.10
CA ASP A 109 12.14 -12.71 8.35
C ASP A 109 13.03 -11.69 9.13
N VAL A 110 12.48 -11.01 10.16
CA VAL A 110 13.20 -10.01 10.95
C VAL A 110 14.31 -10.66 11.78
N GLY A 111 15.56 -10.27 11.53
CA GLY A 111 16.73 -10.79 12.25
C GLY A 111 17.21 -12.16 11.77
N ASP A 112 16.65 -12.68 10.67
CA ASP A 112 17.14 -13.93 10.06
C ASP A 112 18.53 -13.71 9.43
N SER A 113 19.54 -14.34 10.02
CA SER A 113 20.93 -14.28 9.53
C SER A 113 21.11 -14.86 8.12
N THR A 114 20.25 -15.78 7.69
CA THR A 114 20.28 -16.36 6.34
C THR A 114 19.84 -15.34 5.27
N LEU A 115 19.06 -14.33 5.68
CA LEU A 115 18.65 -13.18 4.88
C LEU A 115 19.57 -11.97 5.09
N GLY A 116 20.72 -12.16 5.78
CA GLY A 116 21.63 -11.07 6.12
C GLY A 116 21.02 -10.05 7.09
N GLY A 117 20.01 -10.44 7.85
CA GLY A 117 19.27 -9.57 8.79
C GLY A 117 18.22 -8.67 8.14
N TRP A 118 17.95 -8.81 6.84
CA TRP A 118 16.93 -8.01 6.15
C TRP A 118 15.51 -8.43 6.55
N GLY A 119 14.66 -7.44 6.78
CA GLY A 119 13.21 -7.62 6.86
C GLY A 119 12.46 -6.95 5.71
N ILE A 120 11.13 -7.09 5.70
CA ILE A 120 10.27 -6.48 4.67
C ILE A 120 10.36 -4.96 4.64
N ALA A 121 10.52 -4.31 5.79
CA ALA A 121 10.70 -2.87 5.87
C ALA A 121 11.96 -2.41 5.12
N ASP A 122 13.04 -3.20 5.13
CA ASP A 122 14.29 -2.86 4.46
C ASP A 122 14.16 -2.98 2.94
N VAL A 123 13.48 -4.02 2.45
CA VAL A 123 13.15 -4.18 1.02
C VAL A 123 12.31 -3.01 0.53
N LEU A 124 11.22 -2.70 1.24
CA LEU A 124 10.34 -1.59 0.90
C LEU A 124 11.08 -0.25 0.92
N ARG A 125 11.92 -0.01 1.94
CA ARG A 125 12.72 1.21 2.05
C ARG A 125 13.72 1.32 0.89
N ASP A 126 14.48 0.28 0.58
CA ASP A 126 15.47 0.31 -0.51
C ASP A 126 14.82 0.60 -1.86
N ARG A 127 13.66 0.00 -2.14
CA ARG A 127 13.00 0.12 -3.44
C ARG A 127 12.22 1.43 -3.60
N LEU A 128 11.52 1.88 -2.56
CA LEU A 128 10.54 2.96 -2.69
C LEU A 128 11.12 4.35 -2.41
N THR A 129 12.09 4.48 -1.50
CA THR A 129 12.66 5.80 -1.17
C THR A 129 13.43 6.43 -2.34
N ARG A 130 13.93 5.60 -3.27
CA ARG A 130 14.62 6.02 -4.50
C ARG A 130 13.69 6.73 -5.49
N LEU A 131 12.37 6.62 -5.33
CA LEU A 131 11.40 7.27 -6.20
C LEU A 131 11.32 8.79 -5.96
N GLY A 132 11.83 9.30 -4.83
CA GLY A 132 11.83 10.73 -4.52
C GLY A 132 10.44 11.32 -4.25
N VAL A 133 9.47 10.47 -3.89
CA VAL A 133 8.09 10.85 -3.58
C VAL A 133 7.77 10.52 -2.11
N PRO A 134 6.75 11.16 -1.51
CA PRO A 134 6.26 10.81 -0.18
C PRO A 134 5.87 9.32 -0.09
N VAL A 135 6.21 8.70 1.03
CA VAL A 135 5.90 7.30 1.31
C VAL A 135 5.29 7.21 2.70
N LEU A 136 4.09 6.67 2.83
CA LEU A 136 3.44 6.43 4.11
C LEU A 136 3.29 4.94 4.37
N GLY A 137 4.07 4.43 5.32
CA GLY A 137 3.97 3.07 5.82
C GLY A 137 3.01 2.90 6.99
N GLY A 138 2.59 1.65 7.19
CA GLY A 138 1.85 1.22 8.38
C GLY A 138 0.34 1.43 8.31
N LEU A 139 -0.25 1.51 7.11
CA LEU A 139 -1.71 1.57 6.99
C LEU A 139 -2.30 0.17 7.25
N PRO A 140 -3.23 -0.02 8.20
CA PRO A 140 -3.85 -1.31 8.49
C PRO A 140 -4.92 -1.67 7.45
N ALA A 141 -4.52 -1.79 6.19
CA ALA A 141 -5.37 -2.17 5.06
C ALA A 141 -4.72 -3.24 4.17
N GLY A 142 -5.50 -4.23 3.75
CA GLY A 142 -5.01 -5.38 2.98
C GLY A 142 -5.59 -6.69 3.51
N HIS A 143 -4.75 -7.73 3.63
CA HIS A 143 -5.16 -9.08 4.04
C HIS A 143 -5.41 -9.28 5.57
N GLY A 144 -5.49 -8.21 6.36
CA GLY A 144 -5.71 -8.29 7.81
C GLY A 144 -7.09 -8.80 8.24
N LEU A 145 -7.31 -8.86 9.55
CA LEU A 145 -8.57 -9.38 10.12
C LEU A 145 -9.78 -8.45 9.90
N HIS A 146 -9.54 -7.14 9.80
CA HIS A 146 -10.57 -6.10 9.73
C HIS A 146 -10.20 -5.01 8.71
N PRO A 147 -10.00 -5.36 7.43
CA PRO A 147 -9.57 -4.38 6.46
C PRO A 147 -10.67 -3.36 6.18
N PRO A 148 -10.32 -2.06 6.06
CA PRO A 148 -11.25 -1.07 5.55
C PRO A 148 -11.56 -1.35 4.08
N THR A 149 -12.74 -0.94 3.64
CA THR A 149 -13.06 -0.87 2.21
C THR A 149 -12.57 0.47 1.67
N ILE A 150 -11.62 0.43 0.74
CA ILE A 150 -11.00 1.62 0.14
C ILE A 150 -11.58 1.83 -1.27
N PRO A 151 -12.26 2.95 -1.53
CA PRO A 151 -12.72 3.31 -2.87
C PRO A 151 -11.56 3.76 -3.77
N LEU A 152 -10.78 2.82 -4.30
CA LEU A 152 -9.65 3.14 -5.18
C LEU A 152 -10.13 3.83 -6.47
N GLY A 153 -9.36 4.82 -6.94
CA GLY A 153 -9.70 5.65 -8.11
C GLY A 153 -10.50 6.92 -7.78
N THR A 154 -10.94 7.11 -6.53
CA THR A 154 -11.52 8.39 -6.09
C THR A 154 -10.43 9.39 -5.69
N GLN A 155 -10.83 10.62 -5.38
CA GLN A 155 -9.91 11.58 -4.78
C GLN A 155 -9.45 11.07 -3.41
N ALA A 156 -8.18 11.29 -3.11
CA ALA A 156 -7.59 10.96 -1.82
C ALA A 156 -6.53 11.98 -1.45
N THR A 157 -6.22 12.07 -0.16
CA THR A 157 -5.10 12.84 0.37
C THR A 157 -4.30 11.93 1.30
N MET A 158 -2.99 11.87 1.08
CA MET A 158 -2.03 11.25 1.99
C MET A 158 -1.23 12.35 2.68
N ASP A 159 -1.11 12.27 3.99
CA ASP A 159 -0.28 13.14 4.80
C ASP A 159 0.61 12.28 5.70
N THR A 160 1.92 12.34 5.49
CA THR A 160 2.87 11.51 6.25
C THR A 160 3.14 12.03 7.66
N ALA A 161 2.93 13.33 7.90
CA ALA A 161 3.12 13.94 9.22
C ALA A 161 1.98 13.53 10.16
N GLU A 162 0.74 13.61 9.66
CA GLU A 162 -0.44 13.13 10.38
C GLU A 162 -0.58 11.59 10.36
N GLY A 163 0.17 10.93 9.46
CA GLY A 163 0.12 9.48 9.29
C GLY A 163 -1.23 9.01 8.77
N THR A 164 -1.83 9.74 7.81
CA THR A 164 -3.18 9.45 7.32
C THR A 164 -3.25 9.26 5.80
N LEU A 165 -4.16 8.38 5.40
CA LEU A 165 -4.70 8.30 4.04
C LEU A 165 -6.21 8.50 4.12
N MET A 166 -6.71 9.62 3.61
CA MET A 166 -8.14 9.93 3.53
C MET A 166 -8.61 9.76 2.08
N VAL A 167 -9.66 8.96 1.87
CA VAL A 167 -10.18 8.62 0.54
C VAL A 167 -11.65 9.00 0.44
N GLN A 168 -12.02 9.71 -0.63
CA GLN A 168 -13.39 10.15 -0.89
C GLN A 168 -14.30 8.95 -1.23
N PRO A 169 -15.62 9.04 -0.94
CA PRO A 169 -16.58 7.98 -1.24
C PRO A 169 -16.67 7.69 -2.75
N ALA A 170 -17.07 6.46 -3.10
CA ALA A 170 -17.39 6.10 -4.49
C ALA A 170 -18.83 6.46 -4.91
N VAL A 171 -19.66 6.89 -3.95
CA VAL A 171 -21.05 7.28 -4.18
C VAL A 171 -21.24 8.77 -3.94
N VAL A 172 -22.16 9.38 -4.71
CA VAL A 172 -22.50 10.81 -4.69
C VAL A 172 -23.91 11.04 -4.19
#